data_AF-A0A955H6B4-F1
#
_entry.id   AF-A0A955H6B4-F1
#
_cell.length_a   1.000
_cell.length_b   1.000
_cell.length_c   1.000
_cell.angle_alpha   90.00
_cell.angle_beta   90.00
_cell.angle_gamma   90.00
#
_symmetry.space_group_name_H-M   'P 1'
#
loop_
_entity.id
_entity.type
_entity.pdbx_description
1 polymer ?
#
loop_
_entity_poly.entity_id
_entity_poly.type
_entity_poly.pdbx_seq_one_letter_code
_entity_poly.pdbx_strand_id
1 'polypeptide(L)'
;PLFLIKNVSPDSVELFGKTKEHTKLIFKTDNGKLEAISFFQVPEKFTHTPVAGVPCTLLAHVERSYFMGRHQIRVMIVDII
;
A
#
# COMPACT_ATOMS: atom_id res chain seq x y z
N PRO A 1 8.31 -0.76 13.30
CA PRO A 1 7.68 -2.07 13.65
C PRO A 1 7.07 -2.70 12.41
N LEU A 2 7.12 -4.02 12.27
CA LEU A 2 6.47 -4.74 11.18
C LEU A 2 5.10 -5.23 11.64
N PHE A 3 4.06 -4.92 10.89
CA PHE A 3 2.68 -5.26 11.20
C PHE A 3 2.11 -6.23 10.19
N LEU A 4 1.25 -7.11 10.67
CA LEU A 4 0.40 -7.96 9.85
C LEU A 4 -1.03 -7.42 9.87
N ILE A 5 -1.45 -6.79 8.77
CA ILE A 5 -2.74 -6.12 8.63
C ILE A 5 -3.65 -7.01 7.79
N LYS A 6 -4.57 -7.70 8.46
CA LYS A 6 -5.38 -8.77 7.84
C LYS A 6 -6.68 -8.26 7.25
N ASN A 7 -7.14 -8.93 6.20
CA ASN A 7 -8.49 -8.78 5.62
C ASN A 7 -8.82 -7.33 5.21
N VAL A 8 -7.86 -6.64 4.59
CA VAL A 8 -8.07 -5.29 4.05
C VAL A 8 -8.32 -5.39 2.55
N SER A 9 -9.28 -4.61 2.05
CA SER A 9 -9.64 -4.59 0.62
C SER A 9 -9.28 -3.24 0.04
N PRO A 10 -8.31 -3.15 -0.90
CA PRO A 10 -7.98 -1.87 -1.52
C PRO A 10 -9.11 -1.45 -2.47
N ASP A 11 -9.47 -0.18 -2.45
CA ASP A 11 -10.37 0.43 -3.43
C ASP A 11 -9.73 0.48 -4.82
N SER A 12 -8.41 0.73 -4.89
CA SER A 12 -7.66 0.67 -6.14
C SER A 12 -6.23 0.18 -5.95
N VAL A 13 -5.71 -0.42 -7.02
CA VAL A 13 -4.32 -0.88 -7.16
C VAL A 13 -3.73 -0.10 -8.33
N GLU A 14 -2.72 0.72 -8.08
CA GLU A 14 -2.13 1.63 -9.06
C GLU A 14 -0.63 1.44 -9.15
N LEU A 15 -0.10 1.54 -10.37
CA LEU A 15 1.33 1.72 -10.58
C LEU A 15 1.68 3.21 -10.59
N PHE A 16 2.76 3.59 -9.91
CA PHE A 16 3.27 4.96 -9.90
C PHE A 16 4.79 5.02 -10.12
N GLY A 17 5.31 6.24 -10.23
CA GLY A 17 6.69 6.49 -10.66
C GLY A 17 6.79 6.72 -12.17
N LYS A 18 7.92 7.26 -12.63
CA LYS A 18 8.12 7.66 -14.04
C LYS A 18 7.98 6.48 -15.01
N THR A 19 8.39 5.32 -14.56
CA THR A 19 8.48 4.04 -15.29
C THR A 19 7.43 3.03 -14.83
N LYS A 20 6.48 3.44 -13.96
CA LYS A 20 5.44 2.56 -13.39
C LYS A 20 6.00 1.32 -12.69
N GLU A 21 7.03 1.52 -11.89
CA GLU A 21 7.77 0.44 -11.21
C GLU A 21 7.45 0.34 -9.71
N HIS A 22 6.45 1.08 -9.22
CA HIS A 22 6.06 1.10 -7.81
C HIS A 22 4.58 0.76 -7.66
N THR A 23 4.21 0.05 -6.59
CA THR A 23 2.81 -0.28 -6.28
C THR A 23 2.26 0.69 -5.26
N LYS A 24 1.06 1.22 -5.52
CA LYS A 24 0.23 1.95 -4.58
C LYS A 24 -1.12 1.27 -4.43
N LEU A 25 -1.46 0.92 -3.19
CA LEU A 25 -2.81 0.52 -2.79
C LEU A 25 -3.50 1.71 -2.13
N ILE A 26 -4.76 1.89 -2.46
CA ILE A 26 -5.59 2.97 -1.94
C ILE A 26 -6.74 2.35 -1.15
N PHE A 27 -6.94 2.82 0.07
CA PHE A 27 -8.03 2.41 0.94
C PHE A 27 -8.85 3.63 1.33
N LYS A 28 -10.17 3.53 1.29
CA LYS A 28 -11.08 4.47 1.94
C LYS A 28 -11.25 4.05 3.40
N THR A 29 -11.06 5.01 4.28
CA THR A 29 -11.28 4.89 5.71
C THR A 29 -12.23 5.98 6.16
N ASP A 30 -12.78 5.87 7.37
CA ASP A 30 -13.62 6.92 7.94
C ASP A 30 -12.90 8.27 8.06
N ASN A 31 -11.56 8.24 8.15
CA ASN A 31 -10.70 9.42 8.22
C ASN A 31 -10.20 9.89 6.83
N GLY A 32 -10.77 9.34 5.76
CA GLY A 32 -10.40 9.66 4.38
C GLY A 32 -9.52 8.60 3.73
N LYS A 33 -8.74 9.02 2.73
CA LYS A 33 -7.93 8.13 1.91
C LYS A 33 -6.61 7.77 2.61
N LEU A 34 -6.34 6.46 2.75
CA LEU A 34 -5.06 5.91 3.20
C LEU A 34 -4.32 5.31 2.01
N GLU A 35 -3.03 5.63 1.87
CA GLU A 35 -2.16 5.04 0.85
C GLU A 35 -1.18 4.06 1.49
N ALA A 36 -1.11 2.84 0.94
CA ALA A 36 -0.04 1.89 1.19
C ALA A 36 0.82 1.74 -0.07
N ILE A 37 2.14 1.83 0.06
CA ILE A 37 3.03 1.83 -1.10
C ILE A 37 4.19 0.85 -0.93
N SER A 38 4.68 0.33 -2.04
CA SER A 38 6.00 -0.30 -2.14
C SER A 38 6.76 0.33 -3.30
N PHE A 39 8.03 0.66 -3.07
CA PHE A 39 8.92 1.17 -4.11
C PHE A 39 9.61 0.01 -4.82
N PHE A 40 9.80 0.16 -6.13
CA PHE A 40 10.49 -0.78 -7.02
C PHE A 40 9.89 -2.21 -7.04
N GLN A 41 8.62 -2.34 -6.70
CA GLN A 41 7.88 -3.60 -6.70
C GLN A 41 6.52 -3.39 -7.36
N VAL A 42 6.28 -4.11 -8.46
CA VAL A 42 4.99 -4.15 -9.17
C VAL A 42 4.07 -5.21 -8.53
N PRO A 43 2.73 -5.13 -8.69
CA PRO A 43 1.77 -6.00 -8.01
C PRO A 43 2.04 -7.50 -8.17
N GLU A 44 2.55 -7.91 -9.32
CA GLU A 44 2.82 -9.31 -9.66
C GLU A 44 4.03 -9.90 -8.93
N LYS A 45 4.83 -9.05 -8.25
CA LYS A 45 6.02 -9.46 -7.49
C LYS A 45 5.75 -9.67 -5.99
N PHE A 46 4.53 -9.46 -5.51
CA PHE A 46 4.16 -9.87 -4.16
C PHE A 46 3.80 -11.36 -4.12
N THR A 47 3.82 -11.97 -2.92
CA THR A 47 3.37 -13.36 -2.74
C THR A 47 1.93 -13.57 -3.25
N HIS A 48 1.05 -12.59 -3.01
CA HIS A 48 -0.27 -12.50 -3.59
C HIS A 48 -0.44 -11.18 -4.35
N THR A 49 -0.79 -11.27 -5.64
CA THR A 49 -1.10 -10.09 -6.45
C THR A 49 -2.37 -9.41 -5.95
N PRO A 50 -2.31 -8.15 -5.47
CA PRO A 50 -3.48 -7.45 -4.96
C PRO A 50 -4.45 -7.11 -6.09
N VAL A 51 -5.75 -7.18 -5.81
CA VAL A 51 -6.83 -6.83 -6.74
C VAL A 51 -7.79 -5.89 -6.03
N ALA A 52 -8.26 -4.86 -6.75
CA ALA A 52 -9.23 -3.91 -6.20
C ALA A 52 -10.52 -4.63 -5.76
N GLY A 53 -11.00 -4.28 -4.56
CA GLY A 53 -12.20 -4.88 -3.95
C GLY A 53 -12.00 -6.31 -3.43
N VAL A 54 -10.83 -6.92 -3.59
CA VAL A 54 -10.54 -8.27 -3.08
C VAL A 54 -9.72 -8.15 -1.78
N PRO A 55 -10.13 -8.81 -0.68
CA PRO A 55 -9.38 -8.78 0.57
C PRO A 55 -7.98 -9.42 0.44
N CYS A 56 -6.99 -8.81 1.08
CA CYS A 56 -5.64 -9.34 1.21
C CYS A 56 -5.06 -9.08 2.62
N THR A 57 -3.91 -9.69 2.92
CA THR A 57 -3.14 -9.39 4.14
C THR A 57 -1.86 -8.64 3.78
N LEU A 58 -1.64 -7.50 4.42
CA LEU A 58 -0.41 -6.73 4.23
C LEU A 58 0.59 -7.03 5.33
N LEU A 59 1.83 -7.31 4.95
CA LEU A 59 2.99 -7.22 5.83
C LEU A 59 3.64 -5.86 5.61
N ALA A 60 3.60 -4.96 6.59
CA ALA A 60 3.94 -3.56 6.35
C ALA A 60 4.48 -2.80 7.57
N HIS A 61 5.23 -1.74 7.31
CA HIS A 61 5.58 -0.72 8.30
C HIS A 61 4.54 0.40 8.29
N VAL A 62 4.22 0.95 9.47
CA VAL A 62 3.41 2.17 9.60
C VAL A 62 4.32 3.29 10.05
N GLU A 63 4.43 4.33 9.22
CA GLU A 63 5.39 5.41 9.41
C GLU A 63 4.73 6.77 9.23
N ARG A 64 5.27 7.78 9.90
CA ARG A 64 4.91 9.17 9.62
C ARG A 64 5.72 9.64 8.42
N SER A 65 5.03 9.92 7.31
CA SER A 65 5.64 10.52 6.13
C SER A 65 5.69 12.03 6.26
N TYR A 66 6.81 12.60 5.82
CA TYR A 66 7.05 14.04 5.68
C TYR A 66 7.17 14.45 4.20
N PHE A 67 6.78 13.55 3.29
CA PHE A 67 7.00 13.69 1.87
C PHE A 67 6.25 14.91 1.30
N MET A 68 6.95 15.73 0.52
CA MET A 68 6.44 17.00 -0.04
C MET A 68 5.80 17.94 0.99
N GLY A 69 6.30 17.96 2.22
CA GLY A 69 5.81 18.85 3.27
C GLY A 69 4.41 18.48 3.81
N ARG A 70 3.89 17.31 3.45
CA ARG A 70 2.63 16.79 3.99
C ARG A 70 2.93 15.82 5.13
N HIS A 71 2.30 16.05 6.28
CA HIS A 71 2.32 15.12 7.40
C HIS A 71 1.19 14.11 7.24
N GLN A 72 1.54 12.88 6.85
CA GLN A 72 0.56 11.81 6.66
C GLN A 72 1.09 10.51 7.23
N ILE A 73 0.19 9.67 7.73
CA ILE A 73 0.52 8.27 8.01
C ILE A 73 0.69 7.57 6.66
N ARG A 74 1.76 6.80 6.52
CA ARG A 74 2.05 6.00 5.34
C ARG A 74 2.26 4.56 5.75
N VAL A 75 1.70 3.66 4.97
CA VAL A 75 1.94 2.23 5.11
C VAL A 75 2.97 1.82 4.05
N MET A 76 4.14 1.35 4.48
CA MET A 76 5.18 0.83 3.59
C MET A 76 5.05 -0.68 3.50
N ILE A 77 4.59 -1.18 2.35
CA ILE A 77 4.34 -2.60 2.11
C ILE A 77 5.70 -3.31 1.95
N VAL A 78 5.87 -4.39 2.69
CA VAL A 78 6.98 -5.35 2.56
C VAL A 78 6.55 -6.52 1.70
N ASP A 79 5.38 -7.10 1.98
CA ASP A 79 4.78 -8.14 1.15
C ASP A 79 3.24 -8.13 1.28
N ILE A 80 2.57 -8.80 0.34
CA ILE A 80 1.13 -9.06 0.37
C ILE A 80 0.96 -10.57 0.37
N ILE A 81 0.37 -11.09 1.45
CA ILE A 81 0.23 -12.53 1.71
C ILE A 81 -1.23 -12.94 1.90
#